data_AF-A0A7K9AT89-F1
#
_entry.id   AF-A0A7K9AT89-F1
#
_cell.length_a   1.000
_cell.length_b   1.000
_cell.length_c   1.000
_cell.angle_alpha   90.00
_cell.angle_beta   90.00
_cell.angle_gamma   90.00
#
_symmetry.space_group_name_H-M   'P 1'
#
loop_
_entity.id
_entity.type
_entity.pdbx_description
1 polymer ?
#
loop_
_entity_poly.entity_id
_entity_poly.type
_entity_poly.pdbx_seq_one_letter_code
_entity_poly.pdbx_strand_id
1 'polypeptide(L)'
;MSLSLIIKWGGQEYTITSLSEEDTVLDLKQSLKGLTGVLPERQKLLGLKMKGKPADDDVKLGALKLKPNTKIMMMGTREESLEDVLGPPPDNDDVVNDFDIEEEVVEVENREENLLKISRRVKEYKVEILNPPREGKKLLVLDVDYTLFDHRSCAETGVELMRPYLHEFLTSAYEDYDIVIWSATNMKWIEAKMKELGVSTNANYKITFMLDSAAMITVHTPRRGLIDVKPLGVIWGKFSEYYSKKNTIMFDDIGRNFLMNPQNGLKIRPFMKAHLNRDKDKELLKLTQYLKEIAKLDDFLELNHKHWER
;
A
#
# COMPACT_ATOMS: atom_id res chain seq x y z
N MET A 1 -30.40 3.79 41.41
CA MET A 1 -29.37 4.79 41.77
C MET A 1 -28.55 5.11 40.54
N SER A 2 -28.08 6.35 40.36
CA SER A 2 -27.20 6.70 39.24
C SER A 2 -25.82 6.07 39.45
N LEU A 3 -25.27 5.48 38.41
CA LEU A 3 -23.99 4.78 38.41
C LEU A 3 -22.93 5.69 37.79
N SER A 4 -21.76 5.81 38.44
CA SER A 4 -20.60 6.53 37.91
C SER A 4 -19.51 5.55 37.50
N LEU A 5 -19.26 5.44 36.19
CA LEU A 5 -18.24 4.57 35.60
C LEU A 5 -17.18 5.39 34.88
N ILE A 6 -15.92 4.95 34.97
CA ILE A 6 -14.80 5.55 34.25
C ILE A 6 -14.30 4.55 33.22
N ILE A 7 -14.37 4.91 31.94
CA ILE A 7 -13.94 4.07 30.82
C ILE A 7 -12.64 4.62 30.25
N LYS A 8 -11.63 3.76 30.14
CA LYS A 8 -10.33 4.08 29.52
C LYS A 8 -10.25 3.53 28.12
N TRP A 9 -10.05 4.40 27.13
CA TRP A 9 -9.92 4.02 25.73
C TRP A 9 -9.03 5.02 24.98
N GLY A 10 -8.14 4.54 24.11
CA GLY A 10 -7.29 5.41 23.28
C GLY A 10 -6.37 6.36 24.06
N GLY A 11 -6.01 6.03 25.30
CA GLY A 11 -5.22 6.91 26.18
C GLY A 11 -6.01 8.01 26.90
N GLN A 12 -7.34 8.08 26.70
CA GLN A 12 -8.24 9.06 27.34
C GLN A 12 -9.18 8.37 28.36
N GLU A 13 -9.69 9.14 29.33
CA GLU A 13 -10.68 8.69 30.31
C GLU A 13 -12.06 9.33 30.01
N TYR A 14 -13.11 8.51 29.98
CA TYR A 14 -14.50 8.92 29.75
C TYR A 14 -15.35 8.58 30.97
N THR A 15 -15.96 9.59 31.59
CA THR A 15 -16.81 9.39 32.76
C THR A 15 -18.28 9.33 32.34
N ILE A 16 -18.97 8.25 32.70
CA ILE A 16 -20.38 8.01 32.39
C ILE A 16 -21.18 8.10 33.68
N THR A 17 -22.07 9.09 33.75
CA THR A 17 -22.96 9.36 34.89
C THR A 17 -24.44 9.27 34.54
N SER A 18 -24.76 9.07 33.26
CA SER A 18 -26.12 9.04 32.71
C SER A 18 -26.84 7.70 32.85
N LEU A 19 -26.16 6.67 33.35
CA LEU A 19 -26.69 5.32 33.47
C LEU A 19 -27.04 4.98 34.93
N SER A 20 -27.92 4.01 35.08
CA SER A 20 -28.45 3.50 36.33
C SER A 20 -28.20 2.00 36.45
N GLU A 21 -28.49 1.44 37.62
CA GLU A 21 -28.37 -0.01 37.87
C GLU A 21 -29.35 -0.86 37.03
N GLU A 22 -30.42 -0.26 36.51
CA GLU A 22 -31.43 -0.95 35.70
C GLU A 22 -31.06 -1.05 34.22
N ASP A 23 -30.13 -0.20 33.76
CA ASP A 23 -29.61 -0.22 32.40
C ASP A 23 -28.73 -1.44 32.16
N THR A 24 -28.57 -1.81 30.90
CA THR A 24 -27.84 -3.00 30.48
C THR A 24 -26.40 -2.72 30.04
N VAL A 25 -25.61 -3.78 29.85
CA VAL A 25 -24.29 -3.69 29.22
C VAL A 25 -24.40 -3.13 27.79
N LEU A 26 -25.47 -3.43 27.07
CA LEU A 26 -25.74 -2.84 25.76
C LEU A 26 -25.92 -1.32 25.84
N ASP A 27 -26.68 -0.82 26.81
CA ASP A 27 -26.91 0.62 27.00
C ASP A 27 -25.60 1.36 27.33
N LEU A 28 -24.72 0.72 28.10
CA LEU A 28 -23.36 1.19 28.33
C LEU A 28 -22.54 1.25 27.04
N LYS A 29 -22.60 0.21 26.21
CA LYS A 29 -21.91 0.19 24.91
C LYS A 29 -22.44 1.24 23.94
N GLN A 30 -23.75 1.46 23.91
CA GLN A 30 -24.38 2.50 23.10
C GLN A 30 -23.98 3.90 23.57
N SER A 31 -23.95 4.14 24.88
CA SER A 31 -23.44 5.41 25.45
C SER A 31 -21.98 5.64 25.06
N LEU A 32 -21.17 4.59 25.09
CA LEU A 32 -19.76 4.66 24.67
C LEU A 32 -19.58 4.89 23.18
N LYS A 33 -20.47 4.38 22.32
CA LYS A 33 -20.46 4.70 20.88
C LYS A 33 -20.55 6.21 20.67
N GLY A 34 -21.47 6.88 21.38
CA GLY A 34 -21.62 8.33 21.28
C GLY A 34 -20.39 9.13 21.69
N LEU A 35 -19.62 8.63 22.68
CA LEU A 35 -18.43 9.31 23.21
C LEU A 35 -17.14 8.98 22.44
N THR A 36 -17.04 7.76 21.90
CA THR A 36 -15.79 7.21 21.36
C THR A 36 -15.83 6.98 19.86
N GLY A 37 -17.01 6.90 19.24
CA GLY A 37 -17.20 6.51 17.84
C GLY A 37 -17.02 5.01 17.55
N VAL A 38 -16.76 4.18 18.57
CA VAL A 38 -16.57 2.73 18.41
C VAL A 38 -17.92 2.02 18.47
N LEU A 39 -18.24 1.14 17.50
CA LEU A 39 -19.49 0.40 17.51
C LEU A 39 -19.63 -0.60 18.68
N PRO A 40 -20.83 -0.78 19.26
CA PRO A 40 -21.08 -1.69 20.39
C PRO A 40 -20.51 -3.10 20.22
N GLU A 41 -20.66 -3.71 19.04
CA GLU A 41 -20.15 -5.05 18.73
C GLU A 41 -18.61 -5.13 18.68
N ARG A 42 -17.93 -3.99 18.55
CA ARG A 42 -16.46 -3.88 18.54
C ARG A 42 -15.87 -3.44 19.88
N GLN A 43 -16.71 -3.08 20.85
CA GLN A 43 -16.28 -2.71 22.18
C GLN A 43 -16.05 -3.94 23.05
N LYS A 44 -14.78 -4.19 23.38
CA LYS A 44 -14.37 -5.19 24.38
C LYS A 44 -14.11 -4.48 25.71
N LEU A 45 -15.04 -4.63 26.65
CA LEU A 45 -14.95 -4.07 27.99
C LEU A 45 -14.18 -5.04 28.91
N LEU A 46 -12.92 -4.74 29.17
CA LEU A 46 -12.04 -5.57 29.97
C LEU A 46 -12.35 -5.41 31.46
N GLY A 47 -12.52 -6.54 32.15
CA GLY A 47 -12.85 -6.57 33.57
C GLY A 47 -14.33 -6.55 33.89
N LEU A 48 -15.20 -6.33 32.88
CA LEU A 48 -16.65 -6.45 33.03
C LEU A 48 -17.09 -7.91 32.88
N LYS A 49 -17.15 -8.63 34.00
CA LYS A 49 -17.38 -10.08 34.02
C LYS A 49 -18.57 -10.46 34.89
N MET A 50 -19.33 -11.46 34.45
CA MET A 50 -20.35 -12.15 35.22
C MET A 50 -19.97 -13.63 35.32
N LYS A 51 -19.89 -14.17 36.55
CA LYS A 51 -19.49 -15.57 36.82
C LYS A 51 -18.20 -16.01 36.10
N GLY A 52 -17.21 -15.10 36.01
CA GLY A 52 -15.91 -15.37 35.40
C GLY A 52 -15.84 -15.24 33.87
N LYS A 53 -16.97 -15.09 33.19
CA LYS A 53 -17.06 -14.82 31.74
C LYS A 53 -17.34 -13.34 31.48
N PRO A 54 -17.03 -12.79 30.29
CA PRO A 54 -17.50 -11.47 29.89
C PRO A 54 -19.02 -11.35 30.08
N ALA A 55 -19.49 -10.20 30.56
CA ALA A 55 -20.92 -9.97 30.70
C ALA A 55 -21.60 -9.85 29.33
N ASP A 56 -22.74 -10.52 29.18
CA ASP A 56 -23.57 -10.44 27.97
C ASP A 56 -24.32 -9.10 27.90
N ASP A 57 -24.78 -8.74 26.71
CA ASP A 57 -25.34 -7.42 26.40
C ASP A 57 -26.65 -7.12 27.14
N ASP A 58 -27.42 -8.16 27.47
CA ASP A 58 -28.69 -8.10 28.20
C ASP A 58 -28.53 -8.01 29.73
N VAL A 59 -27.31 -8.15 30.24
CA VAL A 59 -27.03 -8.12 31.68
C VAL A 59 -27.20 -6.70 32.22
N LYS A 60 -28.00 -6.55 33.28
CA LYS A 60 -28.15 -5.28 34.00
C LYS A 60 -26.85 -4.88 34.70
N LEU A 61 -26.51 -3.59 34.68
CA LEU A 61 -25.30 -3.05 35.30
C LEU A 61 -25.28 -3.26 36.82
N GLY A 62 -26.44 -3.21 37.48
CA GLY A 62 -26.56 -3.52 38.91
C GLY A 62 -26.17 -4.95 39.28
N ALA A 63 -26.36 -5.91 38.36
CA ALA A 63 -26.01 -7.32 38.58
C ALA A 63 -24.49 -7.56 38.61
N LEU A 64 -23.71 -6.61 38.08
CA LEU A 64 -22.24 -6.69 38.00
C LEU A 64 -21.55 -6.22 39.29
N LYS A 65 -22.30 -5.68 40.26
CA LYS A 65 -21.81 -5.21 41.58
C LYS A 65 -20.56 -4.33 41.46
N LEU A 66 -20.58 -3.40 40.50
CA LEU A 66 -19.46 -2.49 40.24
C LEU A 66 -19.31 -1.51 41.41
N LYS A 67 -18.06 -1.28 41.85
CA LYS A 67 -17.79 -0.24 42.86
C LYS A 67 -17.95 1.14 42.21
N PRO A 68 -18.37 2.17 42.97
CA PRO A 68 -18.35 3.54 42.48
C PRO A 68 -16.97 3.93 41.93
N ASN A 69 -16.93 4.58 40.77
CA ASN A 69 -15.69 5.00 40.08
C ASN A 69 -14.78 3.84 39.64
N THR A 70 -15.34 2.66 39.39
CA THR A 70 -14.57 1.56 38.79
C THR A 70 -14.02 1.98 37.43
N LYS A 71 -12.71 1.82 37.24
CA LYS A 71 -12.03 2.04 35.97
C LYS A 71 -12.09 0.78 35.12
N ILE A 72 -12.76 0.85 33.98
CA ILE A 72 -12.90 -0.23 33.00
C ILE A 72 -12.08 0.13 31.77
N MET A 73 -11.21 -0.78 31.33
CA MET A 73 -10.48 -0.59 30.08
C MET A 73 -11.35 -1.06 28.92
N MET A 74 -11.53 -0.23 27.90
CA MET A 74 -12.23 -0.60 26.67
C MET A 74 -11.20 -0.76 25.54
N MET A 75 -11.34 -1.82 24.76
CA MET A 75 -10.61 -2.05 23.51
C MET A 75 -11.60 -2.01 22.35
N GLY A 76 -11.24 -1.35 21.26
CA GLY A 76 -12.06 -1.23 20.06
C GLY A 76 -11.51 -0.17 19.12
N THR A 77 -11.86 -0.24 17.85
CA THR A 77 -11.37 0.64 16.77
C THR A 77 -12.56 1.36 16.15
N ARG A 78 -12.41 2.64 15.78
CA ARG A 78 -13.50 3.41 15.12
C ARG A 78 -13.70 2.89 13.71
N GLU A 79 -14.93 3.02 13.18
CA GLU A 79 -15.18 2.67 11.77
C GLU A 79 -14.41 3.58 10.81
N GLU A 80 -14.31 4.88 11.09
CA GLU A 80 -13.52 5.83 10.29
C GLU A 80 -12.04 5.37 10.18
N SER A 81 -11.45 4.84 11.26
CA SER A 81 -10.08 4.30 11.24
C SER A 81 -9.95 2.90 10.61
N LEU A 82 -11.08 2.25 10.30
CA LEU A 82 -11.13 0.99 9.55
C LEU A 82 -11.39 1.26 8.06
N GLU A 83 -12.08 2.35 7.70
CA GLU A 83 -12.15 2.85 6.32
C GLU A 83 -10.76 3.28 5.81
N ASP A 84 -9.89 3.83 6.66
CA ASP A 84 -8.48 4.06 6.33
C ASP A 84 -7.67 2.76 6.09
N VAL A 85 -8.17 1.60 6.54
CA VAL A 85 -7.49 0.29 6.48
C VAL A 85 -8.15 -0.67 5.47
N LEU A 86 -9.43 -0.49 5.16
CA LEU A 86 -10.27 -1.36 4.32
C LEU A 86 -10.98 -0.62 3.19
N GLY A 87 -11.01 0.71 3.20
CA GLY A 87 -11.46 1.51 2.08
C GLY A 87 -10.47 1.44 0.92
N PRO A 88 -10.90 1.80 -0.31
CA PRO A 88 -9.95 2.15 -1.34
C PRO A 88 -8.96 3.19 -0.77
N PRO A 89 -7.70 3.21 -1.25
CA PRO A 89 -6.75 4.23 -0.83
C PRO A 89 -7.45 5.59 -0.85
N PRO A 90 -7.23 6.48 0.15
CA PRO A 90 -7.81 7.80 0.10
C PRO A 90 -7.57 8.38 -1.29
N ASP A 91 -8.61 8.96 -1.91
CA ASP A 91 -8.44 9.75 -3.11
C ASP A 91 -7.31 10.73 -2.81
N ASN A 92 -6.12 10.45 -3.34
CA ASN A 92 -5.07 11.45 -3.36
C ASN A 92 -5.63 12.51 -4.31
N ASP A 93 -6.34 13.50 -3.78
CA ASP A 93 -6.87 14.64 -4.55
C ASP A 93 -5.76 15.40 -5.28
N ASP A 94 -4.51 15.06 -5.01
CA ASP A 94 -3.40 15.45 -5.82
C ASP A 94 -3.41 14.66 -7.14
N VAL A 95 -3.90 15.32 -8.19
CA VAL A 95 -3.05 15.49 -9.36
C VAL A 95 -1.71 15.99 -8.83
N VAL A 96 -0.82 15.06 -8.45
CA VAL A 96 0.48 15.42 -7.92
C VAL A 96 1.16 16.17 -9.04
N ASN A 97 1.32 17.47 -8.84
CA ASN A 97 2.07 18.33 -9.72
C ASN A 97 3.54 17.90 -9.62
N ASP A 98 3.87 16.84 -10.34
CA ASP A 98 5.17 16.21 -10.31
C ASP A 98 6.15 16.92 -11.26
N PHE A 99 5.83 18.18 -11.60
CA PHE A 99 6.66 19.13 -12.35
C PHE A 99 7.87 19.63 -11.54
N ASP A 100 7.93 19.44 -10.21
CA ASP A 100 9.06 19.99 -9.41
C ASP A 100 10.22 19.03 -9.10
N ILE A 101 10.23 17.80 -9.61
CA ILE A 101 11.39 16.90 -9.38
C ILE A 101 12.53 17.20 -10.39
N GLU A 102 12.29 18.06 -11.39
CA GLU A 102 13.19 18.14 -12.53
C GLU A 102 14.57 18.77 -12.28
N GLU A 103 14.87 19.41 -11.14
CA GLU A 103 16.13 20.18 -11.03
C GLU A 103 16.96 20.09 -9.74
N GLU A 104 16.53 19.40 -8.68
CA GLU A 104 17.40 19.19 -7.50
C GLU A 104 17.68 17.71 -7.28
N VAL A 105 18.90 17.29 -7.62
CA VAL A 105 19.51 16.03 -7.18
C VAL A 105 19.64 16.10 -5.67
N VAL A 106 18.55 15.80 -4.95
CA VAL A 106 18.65 15.57 -3.51
C VAL A 106 19.32 14.22 -3.37
N GLU A 107 20.62 14.20 -3.05
CA GLU A 107 21.37 12.98 -2.76
C GLU A 107 20.83 12.34 -1.47
N VAL A 108 19.66 11.71 -1.57
CA VAL A 108 19.03 10.94 -0.50
C VAL A 108 19.52 9.49 -0.53
N GLU A 109 19.95 9.00 -1.71
CA GLU A 109 20.34 7.62 -1.94
C GLU A 109 21.58 7.20 -1.14
N ASN A 110 22.49 8.15 -0.90
CA ASN A 110 23.76 7.91 -0.21
C ASN A 110 23.71 8.22 1.30
N ARG A 111 22.56 8.67 1.82
CA ARG A 111 22.43 9.01 3.24
C ARG A 111 22.39 7.74 4.08
N GLU A 112 23.27 7.66 5.08
CA GLU A 112 23.41 6.51 5.98
C GLU A 112 22.07 6.12 6.63
N GLU A 113 21.29 7.11 7.08
CA GLU A 113 19.96 6.90 7.66
C GLU A 113 19.00 6.13 6.72
N ASN A 114 19.06 6.40 5.41
CA ASN A 114 18.20 5.77 4.42
C ASN A 114 18.72 4.38 4.05
N LEU A 115 20.04 4.20 3.96
CA LEU A 115 20.68 2.89 3.78
C LEU A 115 20.37 1.94 4.95
N LEU A 116 20.30 2.45 6.18
CA LEU A 116 19.88 1.70 7.36
C LEU A 116 18.40 1.30 7.29
N LYS A 117 17.51 2.20 6.82
CA LYS A 117 16.09 1.87 6.59
C LYS A 117 15.95 0.75 5.55
N ILE A 118 16.70 0.81 4.45
CA ILE A 118 16.74 -0.26 3.43
C ILE A 118 17.23 -1.56 4.05
N SER A 119 18.36 -1.55 4.75
CA SER A 119 18.93 -2.74 5.39
C SER A 119 17.95 -3.39 6.37
N ARG A 120 17.20 -2.57 7.11
CA ARG A 120 16.12 -3.04 7.99
C ARG A 120 15.00 -3.72 7.20
N ARG A 121 14.53 -3.12 6.09
CA ARG A 121 13.52 -3.73 5.21
C ARG A 121 14.01 -5.04 4.58
N VAL A 122 15.27 -5.10 4.14
CA VAL A 122 15.90 -6.32 3.63
C VAL A 122 15.85 -7.44 4.68
N LYS A 123 16.04 -7.12 5.96
CA LYS A 123 15.99 -8.12 7.05
C LYS A 123 14.56 -8.50 7.47
N GLU A 124 13.67 -7.51 7.61
CA GLU A 124 12.38 -7.68 8.28
C GLU A 124 11.22 -8.00 7.33
N TYR A 125 11.20 -7.40 6.14
CA TYR A 125 10.11 -7.58 5.19
C TYR A 125 10.15 -8.98 4.61
N LYS A 126 9.05 -9.73 4.65
CA LYS A 126 8.98 -11.09 4.08
C LYS A 126 8.36 -11.02 2.70
N VAL A 127 9.11 -11.42 1.69
CA VAL A 127 8.63 -11.48 0.30
C VAL A 127 8.06 -12.87 0.07
N GLU A 128 6.81 -12.95 -0.37
CA GLU A 128 6.21 -14.18 -0.86
C GLU A 128 6.59 -14.36 -2.34
N ILE A 129 7.37 -15.39 -2.62
CA ILE A 129 7.82 -15.71 -3.98
C ILE A 129 6.72 -16.52 -4.66
N LEU A 130 6.06 -15.92 -5.65
CA LEU A 130 5.03 -16.58 -6.45
C LEU A 130 5.65 -17.47 -7.51
N ASN A 131 6.71 -16.99 -8.16
CA ASN A 131 7.50 -17.73 -9.14
C ASN A 131 8.98 -17.41 -8.92
N PRO A 132 9.89 -18.39 -9.00
CA PRO A 132 11.30 -18.17 -8.72
C PRO A 132 11.95 -17.22 -9.75
N PRO A 133 12.94 -16.40 -9.34
CA PRO A 133 13.84 -15.73 -10.29
C PRO A 133 14.43 -16.71 -11.30
N ARG A 134 14.60 -16.25 -12.54
CA ARG A 134 15.15 -17.05 -13.64
C ARG A 134 16.57 -16.60 -13.94
N GLU A 135 17.45 -17.57 -14.12
CA GLU A 135 18.86 -17.31 -14.41
C GLU A 135 19.03 -16.48 -15.70
N GLY A 136 19.89 -15.46 -15.64
CA GLY A 136 20.20 -14.58 -16.76
C GLY A 136 19.12 -13.55 -17.13
N LYS A 137 17.96 -13.54 -16.46
CA LYS A 137 16.91 -12.54 -16.72
C LYS A 137 17.20 -11.22 -16.02
N LYS A 138 16.79 -10.13 -16.66
CA LYS A 138 16.82 -8.77 -16.12
C LYS A 138 15.63 -8.59 -15.15
N LEU A 139 15.53 -7.47 -14.45
CA LEU A 139 14.41 -7.17 -13.54
C LEU A 139 13.58 -6.00 -14.06
N LEU A 140 12.27 -6.21 -14.20
CA LEU A 140 11.28 -5.17 -14.47
C LEU A 140 10.39 -5.01 -13.24
N VAL A 141 10.42 -3.82 -12.63
CA VAL A 141 9.53 -3.45 -11.52
C VAL A 141 8.44 -2.53 -12.04
N LEU A 142 7.18 -2.85 -11.79
CA LEU A 142 6.04 -2.09 -12.28
C LEU A 142 5.20 -1.58 -11.12
N ASP A 143 4.95 -0.28 -11.12
CA ASP A 143 3.82 0.28 -10.40
C ASP A 143 2.48 -0.15 -11.04
N VAL A 144 1.36 0.14 -10.37
CA VAL A 144 0.03 -0.33 -10.76
C VAL A 144 -0.87 0.83 -11.18
N ASP A 145 -1.13 1.76 -10.26
CA ASP A 145 -2.12 2.83 -10.43
C ASP A 145 -1.62 3.84 -11.48
N TYR A 146 -2.39 4.11 -12.53
CA TYR A 146 -2.00 4.91 -13.70
C TYR A 146 -0.79 4.38 -14.50
N THR A 147 -0.07 3.38 -14.01
CA THR A 147 0.96 2.67 -14.76
C THR A 147 0.36 1.57 -15.63
N LEU A 148 -0.40 0.65 -15.05
CA LEU A 148 -1.00 -0.51 -15.73
C LEU A 148 -2.51 -0.40 -15.97
N PHE A 149 -3.20 0.47 -15.23
CA PHE A 149 -4.64 0.67 -15.39
C PHE A 149 -5.09 2.04 -14.81
N ASP A 150 -6.28 2.47 -15.18
CA ASP A 150 -6.93 3.66 -14.61
C ASP A 150 -7.68 3.26 -13.32
N HIS A 151 -7.13 3.65 -12.17
CA HIS A 151 -7.69 3.31 -10.87
C HIS A 151 -8.84 4.23 -10.43
N ARG A 152 -9.09 5.35 -11.12
CA ARG A 152 -10.08 6.36 -10.71
C ARG A 152 -11.36 6.35 -11.51
N SER A 153 -11.31 5.94 -12.78
CA SER A 153 -12.54 5.84 -13.57
C SER A 153 -13.43 4.71 -13.03
N CYS A 154 -14.73 4.96 -13.01
CA CYS A 154 -15.71 3.90 -12.82
C CYS A 154 -15.89 3.11 -14.14
N ALA A 155 -16.04 1.80 -14.02
CA ALA A 155 -16.28 0.88 -15.14
C ALA A 155 -17.09 -0.32 -14.67
N GLU A 156 -17.74 -1.01 -15.62
CA GLU A 156 -18.45 -2.27 -15.31
C GLU A 156 -17.48 -3.44 -15.18
N THR A 157 -16.36 -3.38 -15.90
CA THR A 157 -15.33 -4.43 -15.91
C THR A 157 -13.92 -3.87 -15.80
N GLY A 158 -13.00 -4.61 -15.17
CA GLY A 158 -11.58 -4.22 -15.09
C GLY A 158 -10.90 -4.07 -16.45
N VAL A 159 -11.42 -4.72 -17.50
CA VAL A 159 -10.90 -4.64 -18.87
C VAL A 159 -11.07 -3.24 -19.48
N GLU A 160 -12.11 -2.52 -19.08
CA GLU A 160 -12.35 -1.13 -19.51
C GLU A 160 -11.32 -0.17 -18.90
N LEU A 161 -10.82 -0.48 -17.71
CA LEU A 161 -9.81 0.31 -16.98
C LEU A 161 -8.38 -0.10 -17.30
N MET A 162 -8.18 -1.31 -17.81
CA MET A 162 -6.88 -1.86 -18.18
C MET A 162 -6.20 -0.99 -19.24
N ARG A 163 -4.93 -0.65 -19.01
CA ARG A 163 -4.15 0.11 -19.99
C ARG A 163 -4.00 -0.73 -21.27
N PRO A 164 -4.17 -0.12 -22.46
CA PRO A 164 -4.01 -0.83 -23.73
C PRO A 164 -2.68 -1.57 -23.82
N TYR A 165 -2.71 -2.76 -24.43
CA TYR A 165 -1.55 -3.63 -24.65
C TYR A 165 -0.92 -4.23 -23.37
N LEU A 166 -1.62 -4.21 -22.22
CA LEU A 166 -1.06 -4.71 -20.95
C LEU A 166 -0.51 -6.14 -21.05
N HIS A 167 -1.30 -7.08 -21.57
CA HIS A 167 -0.90 -8.48 -21.60
C HIS A 167 0.17 -8.75 -22.67
N GLU A 168 0.11 -8.08 -23.81
CA GLU A 168 1.11 -8.14 -24.87
C GLU A 168 2.46 -7.60 -24.36
N PHE A 169 2.43 -6.47 -23.66
CA PHE A 169 3.60 -5.88 -23.02
C PHE A 169 4.23 -6.84 -21.99
N LEU A 170 3.43 -7.37 -21.06
CA LEU A 170 3.93 -8.28 -20.02
C LEU A 170 4.45 -9.59 -20.60
N THR A 171 3.80 -10.12 -21.64
CA THR A 171 4.27 -11.32 -22.36
C THR A 171 5.64 -11.08 -22.98
N SER A 172 5.78 -9.97 -23.73
CA SER A 172 7.04 -9.63 -24.39
C SER A 172 8.16 -9.30 -23.39
N ALA A 173 7.83 -8.59 -22.31
CA ALA A 173 8.77 -8.29 -21.23
C ALA A 173 9.25 -9.57 -20.53
N TYR A 174 8.35 -10.52 -20.28
CA TYR A 174 8.68 -11.76 -19.58
C TYR A 174 9.74 -12.61 -20.29
N GLU A 175 9.88 -12.47 -21.61
CA GLU A 175 10.94 -13.15 -22.36
C GLU A 175 12.34 -12.77 -21.86
N ASP A 176 12.56 -11.53 -21.41
CA ASP A 176 13.88 -11.00 -21.05
C ASP A 176 13.98 -10.56 -19.57
N TYR A 177 12.83 -10.31 -18.93
CA TYR A 177 12.73 -9.77 -17.58
C TYR A 177 11.91 -10.67 -16.66
N ASP A 178 12.40 -10.86 -15.44
CA ASP A 178 11.54 -11.20 -14.32
C ASP A 178 10.72 -9.98 -13.90
N ILE A 179 9.45 -10.20 -13.59
CA ILE A 179 8.47 -9.13 -13.40
C ILE A 179 8.05 -9.07 -11.94
N VAL A 180 8.19 -7.90 -11.34
CA VAL A 180 7.77 -7.60 -9.97
C VAL A 180 6.74 -6.47 -10.00
N ILE A 181 5.66 -6.64 -9.25
CA ILE A 181 4.68 -5.58 -9.03
C ILE A 181 4.99 -4.87 -7.72
N TRP A 182 5.07 -3.54 -7.71
CA TRP A 182 5.26 -2.76 -6.49
C TRP A 182 4.29 -1.58 -6.43
N SER A 183 3.23 -1.71 -5.62
CA SER A 183 2.24 -0.65 -5.39
C SER A 183 2.45 0.00 -4.01
N ALA A 184 2.09 1.28 -3.89
CA ALA A 184 2.04 2.01 -2.62
C ALA A 184 0.76 1.72 -1.81
N THR A 185 0.02 0.67 -2.17
CA THR A 185 -1.19 0.21 -1.45
C THR A 185 -0.89 -1.02 -0.58
N ASN A 186 -1.89 -1.55 0.12
CA ASN A 186 -1.77 -2.80 0.88
C ASN A 186 -1.79 -4.03 -0.05
N MET A 187 -1.07 -5.10 0.31
CA MET A 187 -1.02 -6.35 -0.48
C MET A 187 -2.39 -6.88 -0.93
N LYS A 188 -3.44 -6.80 -0.09
CA LYS A 188 -4.79 -7.25 -0.47
C LYS A 188 -5.35 -6.53 -1.69
N TRP A 189 -5.08 -5.23 -1.82
CA TRP A 189 -5.49 -4.43 -2.97
C TRP A 189 -4.72 -4.83 -4.22
N ILE A 190 -3.42 -5.07 -4.07
CA ILE A 190 -2.56 -5.54 -5.17
C ILE A 190 -3.08 -6.89 -5.69
N GLU A 191 -3.30 -7.86 -4.80
CA GLU A 191 -3.84 -9.18 -5.17
C GLU A 191 -5.19 -9.09 -5.88
N ALA A 192 -6.10 -8.28 -5.34
CA ALA A 192 -7.41 -8.06 -5.95
C ALA A 192 -7.29 -7.46 -7.35
N LYS A 193 -6.46 -6.43 -7.53
CA LYS A 193 -6.29 -5.75 -8.82
C LYS A 193 -5.53 -6.60 -9.84
N MET A 194 -4.47 -7.30 -9.43
CA MET A 194 -3.76 -8.22 -10.32
C MET A 194 -4.66 -9.37 -10.79
N LYS A 195 -5.61 -9.82 -9.95
CA LYS A 195 -6.63 -10.79 -10.34
C LYS A 195 -7.67 -10.20 -11.28
N GLU A 196 -8.20 -9.02 -10.96
CA GLU A 196 -9.22 -8.32 -11.75
C GLU A 196 -8.73 -8.02 -13.17
N LEU A 197 -7.47 -7.58 -13.30
CA LEU A 197 -6.81 -7.31 -14.57
C LEU A 197 -6.29 -8.59 -15.28
N GLY A 198 -6.51 -9.78 -14.71
CA GLY A 198 -6.03 -11.05 -15.28
C GLY A 198 -4.51 -11.23 -15.29
N VAL A 199 -3.76 -10.38 -14.57
CA VAL A 199 -2.30 -10.40 -14.50
C VAL A 199 -1.78 -11.58 -13.69
N SER A 200 -2.44 -11.92 -12.57
CA SER A 200 -1.98 -12.99 -11.67
C SER A 200 -2.22 -14.40 -12.21
N THR A 201 -3.11 -14.56 -13.20
CA THR A 201 -3.53 -15.87 -13.74
C THR A 201 -3.18 -16.07 -15.21
N ASN A 202 -2.38 -15.19 -15.80
CA ASN A 202 -2.03 -15.30 -17.23
C ASN A 202 -1.12 -16.52 -17.50
N ALA A 203 -1.34 -17.18 -18.64
CA ALA A 203 -0.55 -18.34 -19.05
C ALA A 203 0.77 -17.95 -19.74
N ASN A 204 0.83 -16.77 -20.35
CA ASN A 204 1.94 -16.35 -21.22
C ASN A 204 3.12 -15.74 -20.46
N TYR A 205 2.92 -15.37 -19.19
CA TYR A 205 3.96 -14.81 -18.33
C TYR A 205 3.71 -15.15 -16.86
N LYS A 206 4.70 -14.87 -16.01
CA LYS A 206 4.62 -15.06 -14.56
C LYS A 206 5.15 -13.84 -13.81
N ILE A 207 4.50 -13.52 -12.70
CA ILE A 207 4.97 -12.51 -11.75
C ILE A 207 5.83 -13.20 -10.71
N THR A 208 7.05 -12.70 -10.48
CA THR A 208 8.02 -13.31 -9.56
C THR A 208 7.56 -13.14 -8.11
N PHE A 209 7.25 -11.91 -7.72
CA PHE A 209 6.65 -11.55 -6.43
C PHE A 209 6.04 -10.15 -6.51
N MET A 210 5.30 -9.78 -5.46
CA MET A 210 4.69 -8.46 -5.32
C MET A 210 5.17 -7.78 -4.04
N LEU A 211 5.27 -6.46 -4.06
CA LEU A 211 5.64 -5.61 -2.93
C LEU A 211 4.57 -4.56 -2.70
N ASP A 212 4.28 -4.29 -1.44
CA ASP A 212 3.27 -3.34 -0.99
C ASP A 212 3.91 -2.14 -0.27
N SER A 213 3.07 -1.26 0.28
CA SER A 213 3.54 -0.07 1.00
C SER A 213 4.44 -0.39 2.20
N ALA A 214 4.32 -1.58 2.81
CA ALA A 214 5.18 -1.96 3.92
C ALA A 214 6.65 -2.22 3.51
N ALA A 215 6.92 -2.45 2.22
CA ALA A 215 8.27 -2.52 1.67
C ALA A 215 8.92 -1.14 1.45
N MET A 216 8.11 -0.07 1.43
CA MET A 216 8.57 1.31 1.23
C MET A 216 9.30 1.86 2.45
N ILE A 217 10.02 2.96 2.24
CA ILE A 217 10.67 3.74 3.31
C ILE A 217 10.30 5.21 3.18
N THR A 218 10.27 5.90 4.32
CA THR A 218 10.12 7.36 4.37
C THR A 218 11.50 8.02 4.36
N VAL A 219 11.71 8.98 3.47
CA VAL A 219 12.94 9.78 3.37
C VAL A 219 12.62 11.26 3.57
N HIS A 220 13.58 12.01 4.12
CA HIS A 220 13.43 13.46 4.29
C HIS A 220 14.09 14.21 3.13
N THR A 221 13.29 15.05 2.46
CA THR A 221 13.76 15.99 1.43
C THR A 221 13.65 17.43 1.95
N PRO A 222 14.62 18.31 1.67
CA PRO A 222 14.58 19.70 2.15
C PRO A 222 13.33 20.48 1.69
N ARG A 223 12.85 20.23 0.46
CA ARG A 223 11.72 20.97 -0.13
C ARG A 223 10.35 20.41 0.24
N ARG A 224 10.20 19.08 0.29
CA ARG A 224 8.89 18.42 0.42
C ARG A 224 8.69 17.74 1.78
N GLY A 225 9.68 17.83 2.68
CA GLY A 225 9.64 17.15 3.97
C GLY A 225 9.74 15.64 3.82
N LEU A 226 8.96 14.92 4.62
CA LEU A 226 8.92 13.45 4.62
C LEU A 226 8.12 12.93 3.43
N ILE A 227 8.73 12.06 2.63
CA ILE A 227 8.09 11.41 1.49
C ILE A 227 8.37 9.91 1.53
N ASP A 228 7.40 9.10 1.11
CA ASP A 228 7.58 7.67 0.94
C ASP A 228 8.08 7.32 -0.46
N VAL A 229 9.00 6.37 -0.53
CA VAL A 229 9.66 5.93 -1.77
C VAL A 229 9.74 4.41 -1.83
N LYS A 230 9.94 3.87 -3.04
CA LYS A 230 10.10 2.44 -3.37
C LYS A 230 11.59 2.13 -3.62
N PRO A 231 12.39 1.86 -2.57
CA PRO A 231 13.82 1.67 -2.71
C PRO A 231 14.15 0.31 -3.33
N LEU A 232 14.58 0.28 -4.59
CA LEU A 232 15.00 -0.95 -5.28
C LEU A 232 16.12 -1.71 -4.55
N GLY A 233 16.89 -1.02 -3.69
CA GLY A 233 17.85 -1.63 -2.77
C GLY A 233 17.25 -2.70 -1.85
N VAL A 234 15.94 -2.68 -1.58
CA VAL A 234 15.25 -3.76 -0.85
C VAL A 234 15.23 -5.05 -1.67
N ILE A 235 14.97 -4.96 -2.97
CA ILE A 235 14.99 -6.11 -3.88
C ILE A 235 16.43 -6.58 -4.06
N TRP A 236 17.36 -5.68 -4.38
CA TRP A 236 18.77 -6.03 -4.59
C TRP A 236 19.41 -6.65 -3.36
N GLY A 237 19.06 -6.19 -2.16
CA GLY A 237 19.58 -6.78 -0.92
C GLY A 237 19.04 -8.19 -0.64
N LYS A 238 17.82 -8.50 -1.10
CA LYS A 238 17.18 -9.81 -0.90
C LYS A 238 17.51 -10.84 -1.99
N PHE A 239 17.75 -10.37 -3.21
CA PHE A 239 17.92 -11.19 -4.41
C PHE A 239 19.19 -10.79 -5.17
N SER A 240 20.26 -10.51 -4.42
CA SER A 240 21.54 -9.97 -4.94
C SER A 240 22.23 -10.89 -5.95
N GLU A 241 21.93 -12.19 -5.92
CA GLU A 241 22.43 -13.16 -6.87
C GLU A 241 21.84 -13.00 -8.29
N TYR A 242 20.64 -12.40 -8.40
CA TYR A 242 19.94 -12.19 -9.67
C TYR A 242 19.92 -10.71 -10.10
N TYR A 243 19.70 -9.80 -9.15
CA TYR A 243 19.33 -8.42 -9.48
C TYR A 243 20.23 -7.39 -8.83
N SER A 244 20.53 -6.34 -9.59
CA SER A 244 21.28 -5.17 -9.16
C SER A 244 20.84 -3.95 -9.96
N LYS A 245 21.43 -2.79 -9.63
CA LYS A 245 21.25 -1.55 -10.40
C LYS A 245 21.64 -1.67 -11.88
N LYS A 246 22.44 -2.67 -12.27
CA LYS A 246 22.90 -2.85 -13.66
C LYS A 246 21.87 -3.49 -14.57
N ASN A 247 20.91 -4.24 -14.02
CA ASN A 247 19.96 -5.02 -14.81
C ASN A 247 18.51 -4.80 -14.39
N THR A 248 18.23 -3.73 -13.63
CA THR A 248 16.89 -3.42 -13.12
C THR A 248 16.37 -2.14 -13.75
N ILE A 249 15.11 -2.16 -14.17
CA ILE A 249 14.37 -0.96 -14.56
C ILE A 249 13.00 -0.95 -13.87
N MET A 250 12.54 0.24 -13.46
CA MET A 250 11.28 0.45 -12.77
C MET A 250 10.41 1.43 -13.54
N PHE A 251 9.16 1.07 -13.83
CA PHE A 251 8.16 1.96 -14.42
C PHE A 251 7.17 2.41 -13.36
N ASP A 252 7.03 3.72 -13.21
CA ASP A 252 6.15 4.36 -12.23
C ASP A 252 5.79 5.75 -12.77
N ASP A 253 4.54 6.16 -12.69
CA ASP A 253 4.11 7.47 -13.19
C ASP A 253 4.54 8.60 -12.26
N ILE A 254 4.87 8.28 -11.00
CA ILE A 254 5.32 9.24 -9.99
C ILE A 254 6.84 9.17 -9.83
N GLY A 255 7.52 10.24 -10.23
CA GLY A 255 8.98 10.31 -10.22
C GLY A 255 9.62 10.15 -8.83
N ARG A 256 8.92 10.59 -7.78
CA ARG A 256 9.44 10.51 -6.40
C ARG A 256 9.60 9.07 -5.92
N ASN A 257 8.84 8.12 -6.46
CA ASN A 257 8.85 6.75 -5.96
C ASN A 257 10.22 6.09 -6.14
N PHE A 258 10.99 6.49 -7.14
CA PHE A 258 12.35 6.00 -7.38
C PHE A 258 13.44 7.02 -7.01
N LEU A 259 13.17 7.96 -6.09
CA LEU A 259 14.16 8.97 -5.67
C LEU A 259 15.44 8.35 -5.05
N MET A 260 15.34 7.16 -4.45
CA MET A 260 16.51 6.42 -3.93
C MET A 260 17.29 5.63 -5.00
N ASN A 261 16.79 5.62 -6.24
CA ASN A 261 17.37 4.88 -7.37
C ASN A 261 16.99 5.57 -8.71
N PRO A 262 17.35 6.86 -8.89
CA PRO A 262 16.86 7.68 -9.99
C PRO A 262 17.29 7.15 -11.36
N GLN A 263 18.49 6.56 -11.45
CA GLN A 263 19.04 5.97 -12.67
C GLN A 263 18.28 4.72 -13.15
N ASN A 264 17.51 4.06 -12.26
CA ASN A 264 16.76 2.84 -12.60
C ASN A 264 15.27 3.10 -12.83
N GLY A 265 14.81 4.35 -12.66
CA GLY A 265 13.41 4.73 -12.84
C GLY A 265 13.15 5.31 -14.23
N LEU A 266 12.08 4.85 -14.87
CA LEU A 266 11.48 5.49 -16.04
C LEU A 266 10.10 6.01 -15.63
N LYS A 267 9.93 7.34 -15.72
CA LYS A 267 8.65 7.99 -15.48
C LYS A 267 7.73 7.75 -16.67
N ILE A 268 6.82 6.79 -16.53
CA ILE A 268 5.83 6.48 -17.56
C ILE A 268 4.75 7.56 -17.58
N ARG A 269 4.16 7.86 -18.75
CA ARG A 269 3.00 8.76 -18.79
C ARG A 269 1.81 8.10 -18.07
N PRO A 270 1.11 8.81 -17.18
CA PRO A 270 -0.04 8.24 -16.46
C PRO A 270 -1.19 7.93 -17.41
N PHE A 271 -1.80 6.75 -17.27
CA PHE A 271 -2.99 6.34 -17.99
C PHE A 271 -4.26 6.72 -17.20
N MET A 272 -4.84 7.85 -17.56
CA MET A 272 -6.02 8.42 -16.91
C MET A 272 -7.21 8.47 -17.85
N LYS A 273 -8.44 8.47 -17.31
CA LYS A 273 -9.69 8.62 -18.07
C LYS A 273 -9.77 7.58 -19.19
N ALA A 274 -9.70 6.30 -18.83
CA ALA A 274 -9.64 5.18 -19.77
C ALA A 274 -10.72 5.28 -20.87
N HIS A 275 -11.96 5.61 -20.49
CA HIS A 275 -13.09 5.81 -21.41
C HIS A 275 -12.84 6.85 -22.54
N LEU A 276 -11.90 7.80 -22.39
CA LEU A 276 -11.54 8.79 -23.42
C LEU A 276 -10.24 8.47 -24.15
N ASN A 277 -9.32 7.77 -23.48
CA ASN A 277 -7.92 7.66 -23.88
C ASN A 277 -7.49 6.26 -24.33
N ARG A 278 -8.28 5.22 -24.03
CA ARG A 278 -7.93 3.82 -24.31
C ARG A 278 -7.58 3.56 -25.77
N ASP A 279 -8.27 4.17 -26.73
CA ASP A 279 -7.98 3.94 -28.15
C ASP A 279 -6.74 4.71 -28.66
N LYS A 280 -6.22 5.64 -27.85
CA LYS A 280 -5.10 6.53 -28.21
C LYS A 280 -3.81 6.17 -27.49
N ASP A 281 -3.89 5.60 -26.28
CA ASP A 281 -2.71 5.20 -25.51
C ASP A 281 -2.00 4.02 -26.18
N LYS A 282 -0.72 4.22 -26.47
CA LYS A 282 0.19 3.21 -27.05
C LYS A 282 1.47 3.11 -26.24
N GLU A 283 1.46 3.57 -24.99
CA GLU A 283 2.70 3.74 -24.22
C GLU A 283 3.33 2.39 -23.91
N LEU A 284 2.55 1.41 -23.45
CA LEU A 284 3.04 0.06 -23.20
C LEU A 284 3.53 -0.63 -24.47
N LEU A 285 2.92 -0.35 -25.63
CA LEU A 285 3.39 -0.86 -26.92
C LEU A 285 4.79 -0.32 -27.26
N LYS A 286 5.03 0.99 -27.07
CA LYS A 286 6.35 1.58 -27.29
C LYS A 286 7.37 1.10 -26.26
N LEU A 287 6.98 1.02 -24.99
CA LEU A 287 7.84 0.52 -23.90
C LEU A 287 8.22 -0.95 -24.10
N THR A 288 7.35 -1.73 -24.74
CA THR A 288 7.69 -3.09 -25.18
C THR A 288 8.94 -3.08 -26.07
N GLN A 289 8.98 -2.20 -27.08
CA GLN A 289 10.13 -2.06 -27.97
C GLN A 289 11.37 -1.58 -27.21
N TYR A 290 11.20 -0.61 -26.32
CA TYR A 290 12.30 -0.09 -25.51
C TYR A 290 12.93 -1.18 -24.63
N LEU A 291 12.12 -1.98 -23.92
CA LEU A 291 12.62 -3.09 -23.10
C LEU A 291 13.35 -4.14 -23.95
N LYS A 292 12.86 -4.46 -25.15
CA LYS A 292 13.56 -5.38 -26.07
C LYS A 292 14.93 -4.88 -26.49
N GLU A 293 15.08 -3.57 -26.74
CA GLU A 293 16.35 -3.00 -27.14
C GLU A 293 17.35 -2.99 -25.99
N ILE A 294 16.95 -2.52 -24.81
CA ILE A 294 17.88 -2.42 -23.68
C ILE A 294 18.20 -3.78 -23.06
N ALA A 295 17.33 -4.80 -23.20
CA ALA A 295 17.60 -6.17 -22.72
C ALA A 295 18.90 -6.77 -23.28
N LYS A 296 19.32 -6.31 -24.47
CA LYS A 296 20.57 -6.72 -25.14
C LYS A 296 21.82 -6.17 -24.45
N LEU A 297 21.67 -5.17 -23.57
CA LEU A 297 22.77 -4.53 -22.85
C LEU A 297 23.08 -5.28 -21.56
N ASP A 298 24.37 -5.32 -21.20
CA ASP A 298 24.83 -5.91 -19.94
C ASP A 298 24.58 -5.00 -18.74
N ASP A 299 24.60 -3.67 -18.96
CA ASP A 299 24.50 -2.65 -17.92
C ASP A 299 23.55 -1.51 -18.34
N PHE A 300 22.56 -1.21 -17.51
CA PHE A 300 21.57 -0.15 -17.74
C PHE A 300 22.01 1.22 -17.19
N LEU A 301 23.12 1.29 -16.45
CA LEU A 301 23.53 2.52 -15.75
C LEU A 301 23.94 3.67 -16.68
N GLU A 302 24.20 3.41 -17.95
CA GLU A 302 24.54 4.44 -18.94
C GLU A 302 23.31 4.96 -19.70
N LEU A 303 22.13 4.36 -19.48
CA LEU A 303 20.90 4.75 -20.18
C LEU A 303 20.31 6.03 -19.61
N ASN A 304 19.85 6.94 -20.47
CA ASN A 304 19.02 8.04 -20.02
C ASN A 304 17.55 7.72 -20.26
N HIS A 305 16.87 7.15 -19.27
CA HIS A 305 15.47 6.77 -19.36
C HIS A 305 14.52 7.95 -19.61
N LYS A 306 14.94 9.21 -19.44
CA LYS A 306 14.11 10.38 -19.84
C LYS A 306 13.97 10.53 -21.36
N HIS A 307 14.84 9.88 -22.12
CA HIS A 307 14.87 9.92 -23.59
C HIS A 307 14.65 8.55 -24.22
N TRP A 308 13.95 7.66 -23.51
CA TRP A 308 13.67 6.29 -23.96
C TRP A 308 12.93 6.20 -25.30
N GLU A 309 12.22 7.25 -25.72
CA GLU A 309 11.51 7.34 -27.00
C GLU A 309 12.45 7.61 -28.20
N ARG A 310 13.75 7.88 -27.98
CA ARG A 310 14.73 8.23 -29.01
C ARG A 310 15.65 7.08 -29.36
#